data_AF-V6I0A4-F1
#
_entry.id   AF-V6I0A4-F1
#
_cell.length_a   1.000
_cell.length_b   1.000
_cell.length_c   1.000
_cell.angle_alpha   90.00
_cell.angle_beta   90.00
_cell.angle_gamma   90.00
#
_symmetry.space_group_name_H-M   'P 1'
#
loop_
_entity.id
_entity.type
_entity.pdbx_description
1 polymer ?
#
loop_
_entity_poly.entity_id
_entity_poly.type
_entity_poly.pdbx_seq_one_letter_code
_entity_poly.pdbx_strand_id
1 'polypeptide(L)'
;MQYSIFGRKFSEQTGIGQLMDDLGCFHPGSCLLGGGNPAFIPEVTEVWKEIISKQIESGSIQRIIGSYESPSGIPELRETIASILSEESGTKITEDQIAITNGSQNAFYFLLNFFSGNFGNGQRKKFFFPFFPNISVTRIKLWSPIHSCPLHLRFKKSGINIINILYLWKSSIRFKIGNRMPVVSAFHDLRIRPVT
;
A
#
# COMPACT_ATOMS: atom_id res chain seq x y z
N MET A 1 -28.90 11.63 15.49
CA MET A 1 -27.80 11.54 16.47
C MET A 1 -26.94 12.79 16.37
N GLN A 2 -26.37 13.26 17.48
CA GLN A 2 -25.39 14.36 17.45
C GLN A 2 -23.98 13.80 17.24
N TYR A 3 -23.28 14.24 16.19
CA TYR A 3 -21.91 13.83 15.89
C TYR A 3 -20.89 14.90 16.31
N SER A 4 -19.68 14.44 16.68
CA SER A 4 -18.54 15.33 16.90
C SER A 4 -18.19 16.12 15.63
N ILE A 5 -17.42 17.21 15.76
CA ILE A 5 -16.96 17.98 14.58
C ILE A 5 -16.17 17.08 13.61
N PHE A 6 -15.40 16.13 14.14
CA PHE A 6 -14.68 15.16 13.32
C PHE A 6 -15.65 14.19 12.63
N GLY A 7 -16.59 13.60 13.37
CA GLY A 7 -17.57 12.66 12.82
C GLY A 7 -18.46 13.28 11.76
N ARG A 8 -18.83 14.57 11.92
CA ARG A 8 -19.62 15.30 10.93
C ARG A 8 -18.98 15.32 9.53
N LYS A 9 -17.65 15.39 9.45
CA LYS A 9 -16.93 15.36 8.17
C LYS A 9 -17.13 14.08 7.37
N PHE A 10 -17.39 12.96 8.05
CA PHE A 10 -17.63 11.66 7.41
C PHE A 10 -19.11 11.39 7.15
N SER A 11 -20.01 12.11 7.84
CA SER A 11 -21.46 12.02 7.59
C SER A 11 -21.92 12.93 6.45
N GLU A 12 -21.09 13.87 6.01
CA GLU A 12 -21.41 14.76 4.89
C GLU A 12 -21.30 14.01 3.57
N GLN A 13 -22.38 14.01 2.79
CA GLN A 13 -22.36 13.42 1.45
C GLN A 13 -21.44 14.25 0.53
N THR A 14 -20.48 13.57 -0.10
CA THR A 14 -19.58 14.17 -1.09
C THR A 14 -19.84 13.59 -2.47
N GLY A 15 -19.36 14.25 -3.53
CA GLY A 15 -19.48 13.69 -4.88
C GLY A 15 -18.79 12.34 -5.05
N ILE A 16 -17.69 12.11 -4.32
CA ILE A 16 -17.02 10.79 -4.28
C ILE A 16 -17.87 9.80 -3.48
N GLY A 17 -18.51 10.23 -2.39
CA GLY A 17 -19.44 9.40 -1.63
C GLY A 17 -20.59 8.90 -2.50
N GLN A 18 -21.23 9.81 -3.25
CA GLN A 18 -22.29 9.44 -4.19
C GLN A 18 -21.80 8.45 -5.26
N LEU A 19 -20.62 8.68 -5.83
CA LEU A 19 -20.04 7.75 -6.79
C LEU A 19 -19.79 6.36 -6.19
N MET A 20 -19.35 6.28 -4.93
CA MET A 20 -19.15 5.01 -4.25
C MET A 20 -20.47 4.31 -3.96
N ASP A 21 -21.52 5.06 -3.60
CA ASP A 21 -22.87 4.53 -3.45
C ASP A 21 -23.38 3.94 -4.78
N ASP A 22 -23.17 4.66 -5.89
CA ASP A 22 -23.54 4.22 -7.24
C ASP A 22 -22.77 2.96 -7.66
N LEU A 23 -21.46 2.89 -7.37
CA LEU A 23 -20.64 1.70 -7.63
C LEU A 23 -21.07 0.49 -6.80
N GLY A 24 -21.62 0.72 -5.60
CA GLY A 24 -22.16 -0.33 -4.73
C GLY A 24 -23.53 -0.85 -5.19
N CYS A 25 -24.30 -0.03 -5.89
CA CYS A 25 -25.62 -0.37 -6.42
C CYS A 25 -25.51 -1.00 -7.82
N PHE A 26 -25.20 -2.29 -7.88
CA PHE A 26 -25.14 -3.01 -9.16
C PHE A 26 -26.54 -3.21 -9.76
N HIS A 27 -26.69 -2.87 -11.05
CA HIS A 27 -27.90 -3.15 -11.82
C HIS A 27 -27.66 -4.26 -12.85
N PRO A 28 -28.59 -5.22 -13.02
CA PRO A 28 -28.49 -6.23 -14.08
C PRO A 28 -28.30 -5.58 -15.46
N GLY A 29 -27.32 -6.04 -16.23
CA GLY A 29 -26.98 -5.49 -17.55
C GLY A 29 -26.02 -4.29 -17.53
N SER A 30 -25.59 -3.82 -16.35
CA SER A 30 -24.54 -2.80 -16.24
C SER A 30 -23.14 -3.38 -16.47
N CYS A 31 -22.26 -2.58 -17.09
CA CYS A 31 -20.84 -2.93 -17.26
C CYS A 31 -20.00 -2.21 -16.20
N LEU A 32 -19.50 -2.95 -15.22
CA LEU A 32 -18.75 -2.40 -14.10
C LEU A 32 -17.27 -2.17 -14.47
N LEU A 33 -16.97 -0.99 -15.03
CA LEU A 33 -15.61 -0.59 -15.42
C LEU A 33 -14.98 0.44 -14.48
N GLY A 34 -15.71 0.89 -13.45
CA GLY A 34 -15.23 1.91 -12.49
C GLY A 34 -14.62 1.36 -11.20
N GLY A 35 -14.74 0.04 -10.95
CA GLY A 35 -14.19 -0.60 -9.77
C GLY A 35 -12.68 -0.83 -9.83
N GLY A 36 -12.05 -0.98 -8.67
CA GLY A 36 -10.62 -1.28 -8.52
C GLY A 36 -10.29 -2.72 -8.14
N ASN A 37 -11.27 -3.64 -8.23
CA ASN A 37 -11.06 -5.04 -7.86
C ASN A 37 -10.08 -5.71 -8.83
N PRO A 38 -9.11 -6.50 -8.33
CA PRO A 38 -8.21 -7.23 -9.19
C PRO A 38 -8.97 -8.28 -10.02
N ALA A 39 -8.40 -8.64 -11.18
CA ALA A 39 -8.94 -9.71 -12.01
C ALA A 39 -8.79 -11.08 -11.33
N PHE A 40 -9.76 -11.97 -11.58
CA PHE A 40 -9.66 -13.36 -11.18
C PHE A 40 -8.78 -14.13 -12.16
N ILE A 41 -7.58 -14.51 -11.72
CA ILE A 41 -6.61 -15.27 -12.52
C ILE A 41 -6.58 -16.71 -11.96
N PRO A 42 -6.98 -17.74 -12.74
CA PRO A 42 -7.08 -19.12 -12.25
C PRO A 42 -5.78 -19.64 -11.64
N GLU A 43 -4.64 -19.35 -12.28
CA GLU A 43 -3.32 -19.81 -11.84
C GLU A 43 -2.95 -19.22 -10.47
N VAL A 44 -3.26 -17.94 -10.25
CA VAL A 44 -3.06 -17.28 -8.94
C VAL A 44 -3.98 -17.90 -7.89
N THR A 45 -5.19 -18.27 -8.27
CA THR A 45 -6.15 -18.90 -7.37
C THR A 45 -5.70 -20.29 -6.92
N GLU A 46 -5.12 -21.09 -7.81
CA GLU A 46 -4.58 -22.41 -7.45
C GLU A 46 -3.41 -22.28 -6.47
N VAL A 47 -2.52 -21.31 -6.67
CA VAL A 47 -1.44 -21.01 -5.72
C VAL A 47 -2.00 -20.64 -4.34
N TRP A 48 -3.04 -19.79 -4.29
CA TRP A 48 -3.69 -19.42 -3.02
C TRP A 48 -4.32 -20.63 -2.31
N LYS A 49 -4.98 -21.51 -3.05
CA LYS A 49 -5.55 -22.74 -2.50
C LYS A 49 -4.45 -23.61 -1.89
N GLU A 50 -3.35 -23.81 -2.60
CA GLU A 50 -2.22 -24.61 -2.10
C GLU A 50 -1.64 -24.02 -0.81
N ILE A 51 -1.42 -22.70 -0.76
CA ILE A 51 -0.91 -22.01 0.43
C ILE A 51 -1.85 -22.22 1.62
N ILE A 52 -3.15 -21.98 1.44
CA ILE A 52 -4.14 -22.12 2.51
C ILE A 52 -4.23 -23.58 2.98
N SER A 53 -4.28 -24.54 2.06
CA SER A 53 -4.32 -25.97 2.41
C SER A 53 -3.11 -26.39 3.25
N LYS A 54 -1.89 -25.95 2.88
CA LYS A 54 -0.69 -26.21 3.70
C LYS A 54 -0.78 -25.62 5.10
N GLN A 55 -1.39 -24.44 5.26
CA GLN A 55 -1.59 -23.84 6.60
C GLN A 55 -2.65 -24.60 7.43
N ILE A 56 -3.68 -25.14 6.77
CA ILE A 56 -4.68 -25.98 7.43
C ILE A 56 -4.06 -27.31 7.88
N GLU A 57 -3.33 -27.98 6.99
CA GLU A 57 -2.69 -29.28 7.26
C GLU A 57 -1.62 -29.19 8.35
N SER A 58 -0.85 -28.08 8.41
CA SER A 58 0.17 -27.87 9.43
C SER A 58 -0.38 -27.41 10.79
N GLY A 59 -1.67 -27.08 10.90
CA GLY A 59 -2.27 -26.54 12.12
C GLY A 59 -1.79 -25.12 12.48
N SER A 60 -1.16 -24.40 11.53
CA SER A 60 -0.78 -23.00 11.72
C SER A 60 -1.97 -22.07 11.60
N ILE A 61 -3.03 -22.49 10.89
CA ILE A 61 -4.23 -21.68 10.66
C ILE A 61 -4.90 -21.22 11.96
N GLN A 62 -4.90 -22.06 13.01
CA GLN A 62 -5.48 -21.69 14.31
C GLN A 62 -4.74 -20.50 14.94
N ARG A 63 -3.40 -20.43 14.79
CA ARG A 63 -2.60 -19.29 15.25
C ARG A 63 -3.00 -18.03 14.48
N ILE A 64 -3.06 -18.14 13.15
CA ILE A 64 -3.33 -17.02 12.23
C ILE A 64 -4.70 -16.38 12.49
N ILE A 65 -5.74 -17.18 12.75
CA ILE A 65 -7.11 -16.66 12.95
C ILE A 65 -7.43 -16.33 14.41
N GLY A 66 -6.80 -17.01 15.36
CA GLY A 66 -7.19 -16.99 16.77
C GLY A 66 -6.35 -16.10 17.67
N SER A 67 -5.23 -15.56 17.16
CA SER A 67 -4.27 -14.78 17.96
C SER A 67 -4.22 -13.33 17.52
N TYR A 68 -4.12 -12.42 18.49
CA TYR A 68 -3.81 -11.02 18.21
C TYR A 68 -2.33 -10.87 17.86
N GLU A 69 -2.07 -10.05 16.85
CA GLU A 69 -0.72 -9.71 16.43
C GLU A 69 -0.19 -8.47 17.13
N SER A 70 1.13 -8.27 17.03
CA SER A 70 1.74 -7.04 17.52
C SER A 70 1.15 -5.80 16.81
N PRO A 71 1.15 -4.61 17.44
CA PRO A 71 0.66 -3.39 16.79
C PRO A 71 1.38 -3.03 15.49
N SER A 72 2.61 -3.50 15.30
CA SER A 72 3.42 -3.30 14.09
C SER A 72 3.24 -4.40 13.05
N GLY A 73 2.56 -5.50 13.40
CA GLY A 73 2.36 -6.69 12.58
C GLY A 73 3.17 -7.91 13.03
N ILE A 74 3.01 -9.02 12.31
CA ILE A 74 3.72 -10.29 12.54
C ILE A 74 5.24 -10.07 12.36
N PRO A 75 6.07 -10.31 13.39
CA PRO A 75 7.53 -10.12 13.30
C PRO A 75 8.17 -10.89 12.14
N GLU A 76 7.83 -12.17 11.98
CA GLU A 76 8.39 -13.06 10.97
C GLU A 76 8.06 -12.56 9.54
N LEU A 77 6.88 -11.97 9.35
CA LEU A 77 6.49 -11.35 8.08
C LEU A 77 7.30 -10.08 7.81
N ARG A 78 7.54 -9.25 8.84
CA ARG A 78 8.31 -8.00 8.72
C ARG A 78 9.77 -8.29 8.38
N GLU A 79 10.37 -9.29 9.01
CA GLU A 79 11.70 -9.81 8.69
C GLU A 79 11.79 -10.27 7.22
N THR A 80 10.83 -11.10 6.80
CA THR A 80 10.79 -11.63 5.43
C THR A 80 10.67 -10.51 4.39
N ILE A 81 9.76 -9.54 4.63
CA ILE A 81 9.61 -8.37 3.75
C ILE A 81 10.88 -7.53 3.71
N ALA A 82 11.51 -7.30 4.86
CA ALA A 82 12.76 -6.53 4.94
C ALA A 82 13.89 -7.21 4.15
N SER A 83 14.01 -8.55 4.21
CA SER A 83 14.98 -9.31 3.41
C SER A 83 14.73 -9.13 1.92
N ILE A 84 13.51 -9.42 1.46
CA ILE A 84 13.14 -9.31 0.04
C ILE A 84 13.38 -7.90 -0.49
N LEU A 85 12.94 -6.87 0.25
CA LEU A 85 13.15 -5.49 -0.17
C LEU A 85 14.63 -5.09 -0.15
N SER A 86 15.42 -5.64 0.77
CA SER A 86 16.87 -5.37 0.82
C SER A 86 17.58 -5.94 -0.40
N GLU A 87 17.23 -7.16 -0.78
CA GLU A 87 17.78 -7.86 -1.95
C GLU A 87 17.41 -7.13 -3.25
N GLU A 88 16.14 -6.78 -3.43
CA GLU A 88 15.64 -6.13 -4.64
C GLU A 88 16.13 -4.68 -4.79
N SER A 89 16.28 -3.95 -3.67
CA SER A 89 16.69 -2.54 -3.71
C SER A 89 18.21 -2.32 -3.60
N GLY A 90 18.97 -3.35 -3.20
CA GLY A 90 20.39 -3.24 -2.86
C GLY A 90 20.67 -2.38 -1.62
N THR A 91 19.65 -1.98 -0.87
CA THR A 91 19.78 -1.16 0.35
C THR A 91 19.42 -1.99 1.57
N LYS A 92 20.21 -1.91 2.64
CA LYS A 92 19.88 -2.60 3.90
C LYS A 92 18.59 -2.02 4.50
N ILE A 93 17.55 -2.85 4.58
CA ILE A 93 16.26 -2.58 5.24
C ILE A 93 16.11 -3.53 6.43
N THR A 94 15.64 -3.03 7.56
CA THR A 94 15.38 -3.84 8.76
C THR A 94 13.88 -3.93 9.05
N GLU A 95 13.46 -4.96 9.79
CA GLU A 95 12.06 -5.14 10.20
C GLU A 95 11.48 -3.91 10.93
N ASP A 96 12.30 -3.17 11.68
CA ASP A 96 11.94 -1.93 12.39
C ASP A 96 11.47 -0.81 11.45
N GLN A 97 11.80 -0.90 10.17
CA GLN A 97 11.37 0.04 9.14
C GLN A 97 10.08 -0.39 8.44
N ILE A 98 9.54 -1.57 8.79
CA ILE A 98 8.34 -2.17 8.20
C ILE A 98 7.22 -2.16 9.24
N ALA A 99 6.07 -1.60 8.87
CA ALA A 99 4.83 -1.69 9.64
C ALA A 99 3.72 -2.25 8.75
N ILE A 100 2.96 -3.20 9.29
CA ILE A 100 1.83 -3.81 8.58
C ILE A 100 0.55 -3.05 8.91
N THR A 101 -0.22 -2.70 7.88
CA THR A 101 -1.50 -1.99 8.00
C THR A 101 -2.61 -2.73 7.29
N ASN A 102 -3.86 -2.47 7.68
CA ASN A 102 -5.06 -2.98 6.99
C ASN A 102 -5.26 -2.29 5.62
N GLY A 103 -4.41 -2.64 4.67
CA GLY A 103 -4.39 -2.07 3.33
C GLY A 103 -3.73 -0.69 3.23
N SER A 104 -3.47 -0.29 1.99
CA SER A 104 -2.79 0.97 1.67
C SER A 104 -3.58 2.21 2.07
N GLN A 105 -4.92 2.16 2.01
CA GLN A 105 -5.78 3.28 2.41
C GLN A 105 -5.58 3.66 3.88
N ASN A 106 -5.43 2.68 4.77
CA ASN A 106 -5.16 2.91 6.18
C ASN A 106 -3.74 3.48 6.39
N ALA A 107 -2.74 2.95 5.67
CA ALA A 107 -1.39 3.50 5.70
C ALA A 107 -1.36 4.99 5.28
N PHE A 108 -2.03 5.35 4.18
CA PHE A 108 -2.13 6.74 3.74
C PHE A 108 -2.89 7.61 4.74
N TYR A 109 -3.96 7.09 5.36
CA TYR A 109 -4.66 7.81 6.40
C TYR A 109 -3.73 8.18 7.56
N PHE A 110 -2.91 7.24 8.05
CA PHE A 110 -1.90 7.56 9.05
C PHE A 110 -0.89 8.59 8.54
N LEU A 111 -0.23 8.34 7.41
CA LEU A 111 0.79 9.23 6.87
C LEU A 111 0.29 10.68 6.69
N LEU A 112 -0.92 10.85 6.16
CA LEU A 112 -1.51 12.17 5.96
C LEU A 112 -1.83 12.87 7.29
N ASN A 113 -2.32 12.15 8.30
CA ASN A 113 -2.64 12.76 9.59
C ASN A 113 -1.39 13.03 10.46
N PHE A 114 -0.32 12.24 10.30
CA PHE A 114 0.95 12.47 11.01
C PHE A 114 1.76 13.62 10.41
N PHE A 115 1.78 13.76 9.07
CA PHE A 115 2.66 14.70 8.39
C PHE A 115 1.97 15.93 7.78
N SER A 116 0.65 16.04 7.90
CA SER A 116 -0.10 17.19 7.41
C SER A 116 -1.20 17.62 8.40
N GLY A 117 -1.80 18.78 8.17
CA GLY A 117 -2.79 19.34 9.07
C GLY A 117 -2.17 20.37 10.03
N ASN A 118 -2.76 20.48 11.22
CA ASN A 118 -2.39 21.51 12.20
C ASN A 118 -1.31 20.97 13.15
N PHE A 119 -0.18 21.67 13.23
CA PHE A 119 0.96 21.32 14.09
C PHE A 119 1.00 22.15 15.38
N GLY A 120 -0.04 22.94 15.65
CA GLY A 120 -0.04 23.92 16.74
C GLY A 120 0.66 25.22 16.36
N ASN A 121 0.56 26.24 17.22
CA ASN A 121 1.21 27.55 17.05
C ASN A 121 0.92 28.23 15.69
N GLY A 122 -0.29 28.04 15.15
CA GLY A 122 -0.70 28.56 13.84
C GLY A 122 -0.03 27.86 12.63
N GLN A 123 0.84 26.88 12.84
CA GLN A 123 1.53 26.18 11.76
C GLN A 123 0.63 25.10 11.17
N ARG A 124 0.35 25.24 9.86
CA ARG A 124 -0.43 24.25 9.11
C ARG A 124 0.37 23.74 7.92
N LYS A 125 0.62 22.44 7.88
CA LYS A 125 1.32 21.78 6.77
C LYS A 125 0.33 21.11 5.83
N LYS A 126 0.66 21.09 4.54
CA LYS A 126 -0.10 20.39 3.50
C LYS A 126 0.78 19.28 2.92
N PHE A 127 0.15 18.19 2.51
CA PHE A 127 0.83 17.17 1.72
C PHE A 127 0.93 17.61 0.26
N PHE A 128 2.09 17.43 -0.35
CA PHE A 128 2.36 17.83 -1.73
C PHE A 128 2.47 16.60 -2.63
N PHE A 129 1.64 16.55 -3.67
CA PHE A 129 1.74 15.55 -4.72
C PHE A 129 2.39 16.19 -5.95
N PRO A 130 3.55 15.70 -6.41
CA PRO A 130 4.30 16.34 -7.49
C PRO A 130 3.69 16.14 -8.89
N PHE A 131 2.74 15.21 -9.05
CA PHE A 131 2.10 14.91 -10.33
C PHE A 131 0.58 14.77 -10.15
N PHE A 132 -0.19 14.92 -11.23
CA PHE A 132 -1.63 14.69 -11.31
C PHE A 132 -1.98 14.09 -12.68
N PRO A 133 -2.94 13.14 -12.79
CA PRO A 133 -3.84 12.65 -11.74
C PRO A 133 -3.21 11.63 -10.79
N ASN A 134 -3.64 11.66 -9.53
CA ASN A 134 -3.29 10.67 -8.49
C ASN A 134 -4.54 9.85 -8.17
N ILE A 135 -4.36 8.60 -7.69
CA ILE A 135 -5.44 7.69 -7.29
C ILE A 135 -6.29 8.35 -6.20
N SER A 136 -7.32 9.08 -6.64
CA SER A 136 -8.45 9.67 -5.92
C SER A 136 -8.19 10.39 -4.59
N VAL A 137 -7.21 11.30 -4.53
CA VAL A 137 -7.07 12.29 -3.42
C VAL A 137 -7.58 13.66 -3.86
N THR A 138 -8.88 13.77 -4.16
CA THR A 138 -9.47 14.99 -4.73
C THR A 138 -10.20 15.84 -3.67
N ARG A 139 -9.44 16.41 -2.72
CA ARG A 139 -9.73 17.74 -2.11
C ARG A 139 -8.62 18.22 -1.17
N ILE A 140 -7.39 18.36 -1.67
CA ILE A 140 -6.45 19.34 -1.09
C ILE A 140 -6.70 20.64 -1.85
N LYS A 141 -7.16 21.71 -1.16
CA LYS A 141 -7.28 23.06 -1.74
C LYS A 141 -5.92 23.50 -2.31
N LEU A 142 -5.73 23.26 -3.61
CA LEU A 142 -4.72 23.84 -4.47
C LEU A 142 -5.29 25.14 -5.04
N TRP A 143 -5.03 26.26 -4.37
CA TRP A 143 -4.97 27.54 -5.05
C TRP A 143 -4.06 28.50 -4.30
N SER A 144 -2.91 28.79 -4.91
CA SER A 144 -2.27 30.11 -4.93
C SER A 144 -1.31 30.10 -6.13
N PRO A 145 -1.21 31.19 -6.91
CA PRO A 145 -0.46 31.21 -8.15
C PRO A 145 1.04 31.11 -7.86
N ILE A 146 1.74 30.26 -8.61
CA ILE A 146 3.18 30.14 -8.57
C ILE A 146 3.75 31.44 -9.16
N HIS A 147 4.12 32.40 -8.30
CA HIS A 147 5.07 33.44 -8.67
C HIS A 147 6.48 32.85 -8.56
N SER A 148 7.21 32.96 -9.66
CA SER A 148 8.60 32.53 -9.86
C SER A 148 9.50 32.98 -8.71
N CYS A 149 10.02 32.02 -7.93
CA CYS A 149 11.06 32.28 -6.93
C CYS A 149 12.22 31.29 -7.18
N PRO A 150 13.44 31.77 -7.47
CA PRO A 150 14.59 30.90 -7.71
C PRO A 150 15.13 30.43 -6.35
N LEU A 151 14.80 29.21 -5.93
CA LEU A 151 15.25 28.68 -4.65
C LEU A 151 16.62 28.00 -4.79
N HIS A 152 17.66 28.66 -4.27
CA HIS A 152 18.93 28.04 -3.88
C HIS A 152 18.66 26.96 -2.82
N LEU A 153 18.85 25.69 -3.17
CA LEU A 153 18.72 24.56 -2.24
C LEU A 153 19.99 24.42 -1.40
N ARG A 154 19.91 24.87 -0.13
CA ARG A 154 20.89 24.53 0.91
C ARG A 154 20.33 23.36 1.73
N PHE A 155 20.80 22.14 1.45
CA PHE A 155 20.45 20.96 2.23
C PHE A 155 21.16 20.99 3.59
N LYS A 156 20.42 21.18 4.68
CA LYS A 156 20.90 20.91 6.03
C LYS A 156 20.54 19.45 6.37
N LYS A 157 21.56 18.61 6.59
CA LYS A 157 21.43 17.23 7.06
C LYS A 157 20.68 17.23 8.41
N SER A 158 19.44 16.75 8.40
CA SER A 158 18.77 16.19 9.58
C SER A 158 18.19 14.86 9.15
N GLY A 159 18.76 13.78 9.65
CA GLY A 159 18.47 12.42 9.23
C GLY A 159 17.02 12.03 9.49
N ILE A 160 16.32 11.71 8.41
CA ILE A 160 15.25 10.71 8.25
C ILE A 160 15.28 10.41 6.74
N ASN A 161 15.66 9.19 6.36
CA ASN A 161 15.82 8.78 4.95
C ASN A 161 14.44 8.56 4.30
N ILE A 162 13.92 9.57 3.60
CA ILE A 162 12.68 9.52 2.80
C ILE A 162 12.90 8.93 1.37
N ILE A 163 14.08 8.38 1.09
CA ILE A 163 14.51 8.06 -0.29
C ILE A 163 13.83 6.81 -0.90
N ASN A 164 13.24 5.89 -0.12
CA ASN A 164 12.82 4.59 -0.67
C ASN A 164 11.35 4.44 -1.12
N ILE A 165 10.46 5.40 -0.86
CA ILE A 165 9.05 5.25 -1.27
C ILE A 165 8.84 5.54 -2.77
N LEU A 166 9.70 6.34 -3.41
CA LEU A 166 9.51 6.70 -4.82
C LEU A 166 9.99 5.63 -5.81
N TYR A 167 10.92 4.76 -5.41
CA TYR A 167 11.51 3.77 -6.33
C TYR A 167 10.59 2.57 -6.61
N LEU A 168 9.73 2.19 -5.66
CA LEU A 168 8.78 1.09 -5.83
C LEU A 168 7.69 1.39 -6.88
N TRP A 169 7.40 2.66 -7.16
CA TRP A 169 6.35 3.02 -8.14
C TRP A 169 6.82 2.95 -9.60
N LYS A 170 8.13 3.08 -9.85
CA LYS A 170 8.68 3.11 -11.22
C LYS A 170 8.86 1.71 -11.83
N SER A 171 8.99 0.67 -11.00
CA SER A 171 9.31 -0.68 -11.45
C SER A 171 8.09 -1.53 -11.83
N SER A 172 6.87 -1.17 -11.41
CA SER A 172 5.66 -1.96 -11.70
C SER A 172 4.99 -1.64 -13.05
N ILE A 173 5.55 -0.76 -13.88
CA ILE A 173 5.02 -0.44 -15.22
C ILE A 173 6.07 -0.76 -16.28
N ARG A 174 6.29 -2.07 -16.54
CA ARG A 174 6.87 -2.59 -17.78
C ARG A 174 6.37 -4.01 -18.04
N PHE A 175 5.10 -4.14 -18.42
CA PHE A 175 4.66 -5.30 -19.19
C PHE A 175 5.03 -5.07 -20.65
N LYS A 176 6.04 -5.79 -21.15
CA LYS A 176 6.38 -5.85 -22.57
C LYS A 176 5.82 -7.16 -23.13
N ILE A 177 4.75 -7.07 -23.90
CA ILE A 177 4.28 -8.16 -24.74
C ILE A 177 5.32 -8.36 -25.86
N GLY A 178 5.86 -9.56 -25.98
CA GLY A 178 6.83 -9.91 -27.02
C GLY A 178 7.25 -11.38 -26.96
N ASN A 179 6.73 -12.17 -27.90
CA ASN A 179 7.03 -13.58 -28.17
C ASN A 179 8.52 -13.97 -28.07
N ARG A 180 8.81 -15.06 -27.35
CA ARG A 180 9.56 -16.28 -27.76
C ARG A 180 10.04 -17.08 -26.51
N MET A 181 9.60 -18.34 -26.40
CA MET A 181 10.26 -19.44 -25.65
C MET A 181 11.66 -19.75 -26.26
N PRO A 182 12.60 -20.51 -25.64
CA PRO A 182 12.39 -21.71 -24.80
C PRO A 182 13.39 -21.98 -23.64
N VAL A 183 13.26 -23.18 -23.03
CA VAL A 183 14.25 -23.98 -22.24
C VAL A 183 14.22 -23.73 -20.71
N VAL A 184 13.50 -24.56 -19.93
CA VAL A 184 13.91 -25.83 -19.28
C VAL A 184 15.00 -25.68 -18.20
N SER A 185 14.72 -26.29 -17.03
CA SER A 185 15.66 -26.72 -15.96
C SER A 185 16.11 -25.68 -14.92
N ALA A 186 15.34 -25.53 -13.83
CA ALA A 186 15.87 -25.20 -12.49
C ALA A 186 14.82 -25.41 -11.37
N PHE A 187 14.19 -26.59 -11.29
CA PHE A 187 13.38 -26.98 -10.12
C PHE A 187 13.66 -28.44 -9.74
N HIS A 188 14.93 -28.74 -9.48
CA HIS A 188 15.37 -29.97 -8.85
C HIS A 188 16.60 -29.64 -8.01
N ASP A 189 16.43 -29.03 -6.82
CA ASP A 189 17.29 -29.26 -5.64
C ASP A 189 16.98 -28.29 -4.47
N LEU A 190 15.80 -28.42 -3.88
CA LEU A 190 15.56 -27.93 -2.51
C LEU A 190 15.03 -29.08 -1.66
N ARG A 191 15.92 -30.02 -1.33
CA ARG A 191 15.71 -30.96 -0.22
C ARG A 191 15.94 -30.23 1.09
N ILE A 192 14.86 -29.90 1.79
CA ILE A 192 14.90 -29.43 3.18
C ILE A 192 15.24 -30.65 4.05
N ARG A 193 16.37 -30.61 4.76
CA ARG A 193 16.70 -31.61 5.81
C ARG A 193 15.98 -31.22 7.11
N PRO A 194 15.40 -32.18 7.86
CA PRO A 194 14.86 -31.91 9.18
C PRO A 194 16.02 -31.75 10.18
N VAL A 195 15.92 -30.76 11.06
CA VAL A 195 16.81 -30.59 12.21
C VAL A 195 16.24 -31.40 13.37
N THR A 196 17.05 -32.30 13.92
CA THR A 196 16.82 -33.08 15.16
C THR A 196 16.85 -32.21 16.40
#